data_AF-A0AAN4ZR65-F1
#
_entry.id   AF-A0AAN4ZR65-F1
#
_cell.length_a   1.000
_cell.length_b   1.000
_cell.length_c   1.000
_cell.angle_alpha   90.00
_cell.angle_beta   90.00
_cell.angle_gamma   90.00
#
_symmetry.space_group_name_H-M   'P 1'
#
loop_
_entity.id
_entity.type
_entity.pdbx_description
1 polymer ?
#
loop_
_entity_poly.entity_id
_entity_poly.type
_entity_poly.pdbx_seq_one_letter_code
_entity_poly.pdbx_strand_id
1 'polypeptide(L)'
;QLSGYHLLPDRHRWCASENVIRPNQQAEKNRITLVLHMSADYLSEDIVEQFHNWSGPISLSIVLNDRTQFVCAERFMRSLIARHSFNNVQVHFLYQVRTLATTVSLFIH
;
A
#
# COMPACT_ATOMS: atom_id res chain seq x y z
N GLN A 1 3.16 22.56 7.17
CA GLN A 1 2.48 21.25 7.29
C GLN A 1 1.79 21.00 5.96
N LEU A 2 2.32 20.11 5.11
CA LEU A 2 1.64 19.76 3.86
C LEU A 2 0.39 18.97 4.26
N SER A 3 -0.78 19.51 3.95
CA SER A 3 -2.01 18.76 4.11
C SER A 3 -1.94 17.54 3.18
N GLY A 4 -2.34 16.35 3.67
CA GLY A 4 -2.25 15.06 2.93
C GLY A 4 -2.97 15.05 1.58
N TYR A 5 -3.69 16.13 1.27
CA TYR A 5 -4.29 16.44 -0.01
C TYR A 5 -3.29 16.49 -1.19
N HIS A 6 -2.00 16.77 -1.00
CA HIS A 6 -1.11 16.98 -2.16
C HIS A 6 -0.37 15.76 -2.74
N LEU A 7 -0.56 14.55 -2.17
CA LEU A 7 0.38 13.44 -2.40
C LEU A 7 -0.03 12.40 -3.45
N LEU A 8 -1.24 12.48 -4.00
CA LEU A 8 -1.68 11.59 -5.08
C LEU A 8 -2.04 12.42 -6.32
N PRO A 9 -1.29 12.32 -7.43
CA PRO A 9 -1.74 12.86 -8.70
C PRO A 9 -3.03 12.12 -9.09
N ASP A 10 -4.12 12.86 -9.29
CA ASP A 10 -5.42 12.33 -9.73
C ASP A 10 -6.22 11.53 -8.67
N ARG A 11 -6.48 12.17 -7.51
CA ARG A 11 -7.23 11.62 -6.35
C ARG A 11 -8.61 11.04 -6.66
N HIS A 12 -9.27 11.45 -7.74
CA HIS A 12 -10.57 10.89 -8.13
C HIS A 12 -10.44 9.48 -8.71
N ARG A 13 -9.23 9.10 -9.12
CA ARG A 13 -8.95 7.79 -9.73
C ARG A 13 -8.30 6.82 -8.76
N TRP A 14 -7.79 7.26 -7.62
CA TRP A 14 -7.01 6.41 -6.73
C TRP A 14 -7.60 6.39 -5.32
N CYS A 15 -7.78 5.19 -4.78
CA CYS A 15 -8.08 4.96 -3.37
C CYS A 15 -6.81 4.57 -2.62
N ALA A 16 -6.72 5.01 -1.37
CA ALA A 16 -5.68 4.60 -0.43
C ALA A 16 -6.33 3.91 0.78
N SER A 17 -5.82 2.75 1.14
CA SER A 17 -6.07 2.10 2.43
C SER A 17 -4.80 2.21 3.25
N GLU A 18 -4.77 3.24 4.10
CA GLU A 18 -3.59 3.60 4.88
C GLU A 18 -3.51 2.82 6.18
N ASN A 19 -2.29 2.52 6.62
CA ASN A 19 -2.01 1.95 7.95
C ASN A 19 -2.77 0.64 8.23
N VAL A 20 -2.97 -0.19 7.20
CA VAL A 20 -3.69 -1.47 7.29
C VAL A 20 -2.92 -2.43 8.19
N ILE A 21 -1.59 -2.43 8.08
CA ILE A 21 -0.70 -3.11 9.02
C ILE A 21 0.15 -2.06 9.71
N ARG A 22 0.22 -2.14 11.04
CA ARG A 22 0.93 -1.19 11.89
C ARG A 22 1.99 -1.91 12.71
N PRO A 23 3.16 -1.29 12.91
CA PRO A 23 4.18 -1.82 13.80
C PRO A 23 3.67 -1.90 15.25
N ASN A 24 4.04 -2.97 15.96
CA ASN A 24 3.61 -3.24 17.34
C ASN A 24 4.36 -2.39 18.38
N GLN A 25 5.56 -1.92 18.07
CA GLN A 25 6.33 -1.09 18.99
C GLN A 25 6.07 0.40 18.77
N GLN A 26 5.98 1.13 19.88
CA GLN A 26 5.89 2.59 19.92
C GLN A 26 7.19 3.28 19.46
N ALA A 27 8.22 2.50 19.11
CA ALA A 27 9.55 2.94 18.72
C ALA A 27 9.45 3.86 17.50
N GLU A 28 9.79 5.13 17.71
CA GLU A 28 10.01 6.14 16.69
C GLU A 28 8.90 6.30 15.62
N LYS A 29 7.63 6.38 16.05
CA LYS A 29 6.52 6.81 15.17
C LYS A 29 6.76 8.17 14.46
N ASN A 30 7.77 8.93 14.91
CA ASN A 30 8.11 10.26 14.39
C ASN A 30 9.13 10.24 13.26
N ARG A 31 9.70 9.08 12.87
CA ARG A 31 10.66 9.02 11.77
C ARG A 31 10.51 7.75 10.94
N ILE A 32 9.95 7.90 9.75
CA ILE A 32 10.09 6.90 8.68
C ILE A 32 11.51 7.01 8.16
N THR A 33 12.24 5.89 8.13
CA THR A 33 13.62 5.84 7.66
C THR A 33 13.73 5.28 6.25
N LEU A 34 12.74 4.50 5.82
CA LEU A 34 12.63 3.96 4.47
C LEU A 34 11.19 4.05 3.97
N VAL A 35 11.04 4.52 2.73
CA VAL A 35 9.76 4.50 2.00
C VAL A 35 9.94 3.61 0.78
N LEU A 36 9.11 2.58 0.66
CA LEU A 36 9.08 1.67 -0.48
C LEU A 36 7.74 1.77 -1.20
N HIS A 37 7.79 1.76 -2.52
CA HIS A 37 6.61 1.69 -3.39
C HIS A 37 6.81 0.55 -4.38
N MET A 38 5.81 -0.33 -4.51
CA MET A 38 5.88 -1.45 -5.45
C MET A 38 4.50 -1.81 -6.02
N SER A 39 4.47 -2.38 -7.22
CA SER A 39 3.27 -3.06 -7.73
C SER A 39 3.05 -4.38 -7.00
N ALA A 40 1.78 -4.78 -6.83
CA ALA A 40 1.39 -6.09 -6.34
C ALA A 40 1.97 -7.25 -7.15
N ASP A 41 2.31 -7.03 -8.44
CA ASP A 41 2.90 -8.06 -9.29
C ASP A 41 4.32 -8.46 -8.85
N TYR A 42 4.98 -7.61 -8.07
CA TYR A 42 6.30 -7.89 -7.48
C TYR A 42 6.22 -8.39 -6.05
N LEU A 43 5.01 -8.62 -5.51
CA LEU A 43 4.83 -9.05 -4.13
C LEU A 43 5.24 -10.52 -3.99
N SER A 44 6.45 -10.75 -3.48
CA SER A 44 7.01 -12.06 -3.20
C SER A 44 7.58 -12.14 -1.78
N GLU A 45 7.99 -13.34 -1.36
CA GLU A 45 8.66 -13.52 -0.07
C GLU A 45 10.05 -12.86 -0.03
N ASP A 46 10.66 -12.57 -1.18
CA ASP A 46 12.03 -11.99 -1.26
C ASP A 46 12.11 -10.59 -0.62
N ILE A 47 10.97 -9.90 -0.47
CA ILE A 47 10.90 -8.62 0.24
C ILE A 47 11.36 -8.71 1.71
N VAL A 48 11.34 -9.92 2.28
CA VAL A 48 11.85 -10.23 3.61
C VAL A 48 13.32 -9.82 3.77
N GLU A 49 14.14 -10.03 2.73
CA GLU A 49 15.56 -9.65 2.78
C GLU A 49 15.73 -8.13 2.91
N GLN A 50 14.89 -7.36 2.21
CA GLN A 50 14.89 -5.90 2.31
C GLN A 50 14.51 -5.43 3.71
N PHE A 51 13.54 -6.10 4.35
CA PHE A 51 13.12 -5.77 5.69
C PHE A 51 14.17 -6.13 6.74
N HIS A 52 14.83 -7.29 6.63
CA HIS A 52 15.89 -7.69 7.55
C HIS A 52 17.12 -6.79 7.49
N ASN A 53 17.45 -6.28 6.30
CA ASN A 53 18.61 -5.41 6.10
C ASN A 53 18.36 -3.96 6.53
N TRP A 54 17.16 -3.62 6.98
CA TRP A 54 16.80 -2.25 7.36
C TRP A 54 16.49 -2.13 8.86
N SER A 55 17.31 -1.35 9.56
CA SER A 55 17.27 -1.23 11.02
C SER A 55 16.19 -0.28 11.57
N GLY A 56 15.57 0.54 10.73
CA GLY A 56 14.58 1.55 11.15
C GLY A 56 13.14 1.28 10.69
N PRO A 57 12.19 2.19 10.99
CA PRO A 57 10.82 2.09 10.52
C PRO A 57 10.71 2.18 8.99
N ILE A 58 9.95 1.26 8.41
CA ILE A 58 9.69 1.12 6.97
C ILE A 58 8.22 1.46 6.69
N SER A 59 7.98 2.35 5.74
CA SER A 59 6.65 2.58 5.18
C SER A 59 6.58 1.97 3.79
N LEU A 60 5.78 0.93 3.61
CA LEU A 60 5.60 0.23 2.34
C LEU A 60 4.22 0.55 1.76
N SER A 61 4.19 1.04 0.53
CA SER A 61 2.98 1.20 -0.26
C SER A 61 2.94 0.17 -1.38
N ILE A 62 1.88 -0.63 -1.42
CA ILE A 62 1.64 -1.64 -2.46
C ILE A 62 0.53 -1.14 -3.39
N VAL A 63 0.86 -0.97 -4.67
CA VAL A 63 -0.08 -0.58 -5.72
C VAL A 63 -0.73 -1.84 -6.27
N LEU A 64 -2.03 -1.99 -6.02
CA LEU A 64 -2.85 -3.08 -6.56
C LEU A 64 -3.38 -2.69 -7.94
N ASN A 65 -3.36 -3.64 -8.86
CA ASN A 65 -3.94 -3.48 -10.19
C ASN A 65 -5.47 -3.43 -10.12
N ASP A 66 -6.06 -4.13 -9.15
CA ASP A 66 -7.50 -4.17 -8.93
C ASP A 66 -7.84 -4.29 -7.43
N ARG A 67 -8.96 -3.68 -7.02
CA ARG A 67 -9.45 -3.75 -5.62
C ARG A 67 -9.64 -5.19 -5.13
N THR A 68 -9.98 -6.13 -6.02
CA THR A 68 -10.14 -7.55 -5.69
C THR A 68 -8.87 -8.19 -5.14
N GLN A 69 -7.68 -7.66 -5.47
CA GLN A 69 -6.40 -8.16 -4.94
C GLN A 69 -6.18 -7.79 -3.46
N PHE A 70 -6.92 -6.82 -2.93
CA PHE A 70 -6.69 -6.25 -1.59
C PHE A 70 -6.66 -7.32 -0.50
N VAL A 71 -7.67 -8.20 -0.47
CA VAL A 71 -7.79 -9.21 0.60
C VAL A 71 -6.62 -10.20 0.55
N CYS A 72 -6.20 -10.60 -0.65
CA CYS A 72 -5.08 -11.53 -0.81
C CYS A 72 -3.75 -10.88 -0.44
N ALA A 73 -3.50 -9.66 -0.91
CA ALA A 73 -2.27 -8.92 -0.61
C ALA A 73 -2.17 -8.56 0.88
N GLU A 74 -3.28 -8.17 1.52
CA GLU A 74 -3.33 -7.94 2.96
C GLU A 74 -2.99 -9.23 3.73
N ARG A 75 -3.64 -10.35 3.40
CA ARG A 75 -3.39 -11.64 4.07
C ARG A 75 -1.95 -12.09 3.91
N PHE A 76 -1.40 -11.97 2.70
CA PHE A 76 0.00 -12.27 2.42
C PHE A 76 0.91 -11.45 3.33
N MET A 77 0.74 -10.12 3.36
CA MET A 77 1.59 -9.25 4.17
C MET A 77 1.45 -9.50 5.67
N ARG A 78 0.23 -9.74 6.17
CA ARG A 78 0.01 -10.11 7.58
C ARG A 78 0.71 -11.41 7.93
N SER A 79 0.60 -12.43 7.07
CA SER A 79 1.27 -13.71 7.28
C SER A 79 2.78 -13.55 7.28
N LEU A 80 3.33 -12.82 6.30
CA LEU A 80 4.77 -12.55 6.19
C LEU A 80 5.30 -11.83 7.44
N ILE A 81 4.65 -10.74 7.84
CA ILE A 81 5.02 -9.95 9.02
C ILE A 81 4.97 -10.79 10.30
N ALA A 82 3.93 -11.62 10.47
CA ALA A 82 3.82 -12.50 11.62
C ALA A 82 4.90 -13.59 11.65
N ARG A 83 5.17 -14.24 10.51
CA ARG A 83 6.17 -15.32 10.41
C ARG A 83 7.58 -14.84 10.73
N HIS A 84 7.94 -13.65 10.27
CA HIS A 84 9.28 -13.08 10.45
C HIS A 84 9.36 -12.13 11.66
N SER A 85 8.27 -11.96 12.40
CA SER A 85 8.19 -11.07 13.57
C SER A 85 8.60 -9.62 13.27
N PHE A 86 8.29 -9.13 12.07
CA PHE A 86 8.59 -7.73 11.71
C PHE A 86 7.76 -6.77 12.54
N ASN A 87 8.43 -5.89 13.27
CA ASN A 87 7.82 -4.92 14.17
C ASN A 87 8.07 -3.47 13.74
N ASN A 88 8.76 -3.25 12.62
CA ASN A 88 9.16 -1.96 12.07
C ASN A 88 8.47 -1.63 10.73
N VAL A 89 7.62 -2.51 10.20
CA VAL A 89 6.97 -2.34 8.90
C VAL A 89 5.54 -1.81 9.04
N GLN A 90 5.23 -0.76 8.31
CA GLN A 90 3.88 -0.23 8.11
C GLN A 90 3.49 -0.44 6.65
N VAL A 91 2.28 -0.96 6.41
CA VAL A 91 1.82 -1.29 5.05
C VAL A 91 0.57 -0.49 4.70
N HIS A 92 0.60 0.08 3.49
CA HIS A 92 -0.48 0.83 2.85
C HIS A 92 -0.77 0.20 1.50
N PHE A 93 -2.04 0.27 1.07
CA PHE A 93 -2.45 -0.19 -0.26
C PHE A 93 -3.00 0.98 -1.06
N LEU A 94 -2.61 1.05 -2.33
CA LEU A 94 -3.12 1.99 -3.31
C LEU A 94 -3.81 1.19 -4.42
N TYR A 95 -4.97 1.62 -4.89
CA TYR A 95 -5.64 0.97 -6.02
C TYR A 95 -6.49 1.95 -6.80
N GLN A 96 -6.64 1.70 -8.10
CA GLN A 96 -7.43 2.56 -8.95
C GLN A 96 -8.93 2.29 -8.73
N VAL A 97 -9.71 3.36 -8.59
CA VAL A 97 -11.17 3.32 -8.73
C VAL A 97 -11.46 3.14 -10.20
N ARG A 98 -12.05 2.01 -10.58
CA ARG A 98 -12.66 1.90 -11.90
C ARG A 98 -13.83 2.87 -11.95
N THR A 99 -13.64 4.03 -12.57
CA THR A 99 -14.76 4.85 -13.00
C THR A 99 -15.50 4.02 -14.05
N LEU A 100 -16.77 3.70 -13.77
CA LEU A 100 -17.66 3.21 -14.82
C LEU A 100 -17.65 4.28 -15.90
N ALA A 101 -17.05 3.99 -17.05
CA ALA A 101 -17.22 4.83 -18.22
C ALA A 101 -18.72 4.86 -18.48
N THR A 102 -19.36 6.00 -18.22
CA THR A 102 -20.73 6.24 -18.66
C THR A 102 -20.66 6.23 -20.19
N THR A 103 -20.94 5.08 -20.80
CA THR A 103 -21.19 4.99 -22.23
C THR A 103 -22.46 5.79 -22.47
N VAL A 104 -22.33 7.07 -22.78
CA VAL A 104 -23.42 7.83 -23.38
C VAL A 104 -23.56 7.26 -24.78
N SER A 105 -24.40 6.24 -24.94
CA SER A 105 -24.90 5.85 -26.25
C SER A 105 -25.70 7.03 -26.77
N LEU A 106 -25.04 7.85 -27.60
CA LEU A 106 -25.70 8.88 -28.39
C LEU A 106 -26.52 8.14 -29.46
N PHE A 107 -27.79 7.85 -29.16
CA PHE A 107 -28.76 7.49 -30.19
C PHE A 107 -29.02 8.74 -31.02
N ILE A 108 -28.45 8.78 -32.23
CA ILE A 108 -28.87 9.72 -33.27
C ILE A 108 -30.01 9.03 -34.01
N HIS A 109 -31.21 9.62 -33.91
CA HIS A 109 -32.39 9.27 -34.70
C HIS A 109 -32.27 9.76 -36.14
#